data_AF-A0A3E3IG02-F1
#
_entry.id   AF-A0A3E3IG02-F1
#
_cell.length_a   1.000
_cell.length_b   1.000
_cell.length_c   1.000
_cell.angle_alpha   90.00
_cell.angle_beta   90.00
_cell.angle_gamma   90.00
#
_symmetry.space_group_name_H-M   'P 1'
#
loop_
_entity.id
_entity.type
_entity.pdbx_description
1 polymer ?
#
loop_
_entity_poly.entity_id
_entity_poly.type
_entity_poly.pdbx_seq_one_letter_code
_entity_poly.pdbx_strand_id
1 'polypeptide(L)'
;MNAKIDIWLVGNTGLRNPNRIQEGLAVFANSSYVGKLHGRDHEIGFMKLLNEKGIIQNESGKDESGSHARKWRLMFSKNGFIYPQVKKKDGNQADLGSMDELTPFGKVFLQADTYPAIQECFLRSMSVEQFQMPDGIHFFSPLRWLLAIMLELERRTGSSQLSRLEFALWGHTTNPSCDLNEVVDHILDLRERRKAAPAKRLFDKGEIAKRKKSYDKKADNFLDYSDMNMRYLRISGVFQRKGRGLMIAPAKHVLAEKLAKSTPANGSIMDAYRTLCAGAPLPTDDMEVAKALLDDLVKQMNARHIVFDISDLPFTTPAEINIARQRLESIMSQTDEISYADAQCRQWKEISDYMTLLIKGGGRKEYDEDHVIEVPKDETPAYLEWIMWRAALAIDHMVNKPYEARGFRLDSDFLPVSAAAGGRGDLYCEFEDFTILTEVTMSASSRQEAMEGEPVRRHVSDAVLKYNKPVYGLFIAIRIDTNTAETFRHGVWYAKGDEKQRLNIIPLTLAQYQKYFEAMFQAKQAAPERLRELIAECAAARDILEAPAWKLYIDTTVSSKAAELSLRGKKHAVQRFLP
;
A
#
# COMPACT_ATOMS: atom_id res chain seq x y z
N MET A 1 -17.45 32.75 6.56
CA MET A 1 -17.02 32.47 5.17
C MET A 1 -18.22 32.04 4.32
N ASN A 2 -18.72 32.91 3.43
CA ASN A 2 -19.75 32.60 2.42
C ASN A 2 -19.15 32.37 1.02
N ALA A 3 -17.85 32.04 0.93
CA ALA A 3 -17.20 31.74 -0.34
C ALA A 3 -17.57 30.33 -0.82
N LYS A 4 -17.82 30.21 -2.12
CA LYS A 4 -17.92 28.91 -2.80
C LYS A 4 -16.58 28.19 -2.64
N ILE A 5 -16.61 26.96 -2.13
CA ILE A 5 -15.42 26.11 -1.96
C ILE A 5 -15.29 25.13 -3.12
N ASP A 6 -14.07 24.64 -3.36
CA ASP A 6 -13.81 23.48 -4.21
C ASP A 6 -12.94 22.49 -3.44
N ILE A 7 -12.91 21.23 -3.89
CA ILE A 7 -12.04 20.19 -3.36
C ILE A 7 -10.87 20.01 -4.30
N TRP A 8 -9.66 20.34 -3.85
CA TRP A 8 -8.47 20.05 -4.65
C TRP A 8 -8.24 18.54 -4.71
N LEU A 9 -7.74 18.07 -5.84
CA LEU A 9 -7.44 16.66 -6.07
C LEU A 9 -5.95 16.54 -6.35
N VAL A 10 -5.18 15.85 -5.52
CA VAL A 10 -3.77 15.54 -5.84
C VAL A 10 -3.66 14.26 -6.67
N GLY A 11 -4.55 13.29 -6.43
CA GLY A 11 -4.70 12.06 -7.23
C GLY A 11 -5.87 12.06 -8.21
N ASN A 12 -6.26 10.87 -8.68
CA ASN A 12 -7.53 10.64 -9.34
C ASN A 12 -8.20 9.34 -8.84
N THR A 13 -9.53 9.27 -8.89
CA THR A 13 -10.30 8.18 -8.28
C THR A 13 -10.23 6.84 -9.02
N GLY A 14 -9.67 6.81 -10.23
CA GLY A 14 -9.43 5.57 -10.99
C GLY A 14 -7.98 5.09 -10.95
N LEU A 15 -7.10 5.78 -10.23
CA LEU A 15 -5.78 5.31 -9.81
C LEU A 15 -5.57 5.75 -8.36
N ARG A 16 -6.32 5.14 -7.43
CA ARG A 16 -6.36 5.54 -6.01
C ARG A 16 -5.06 5.23 -5.28
N ASN A 17 -4.35 4.19 -5.71
CA ASN A 17 -3.08 3.78 -5.14
C ASN A 17 -1.91 4.36 -5.96
N PRO A 18 -1.24 5.43 -5.49
CA PRO A 18 -0.17 6.09 -6.22
C PRO A 18 1.08 5.23 -6.41
N ASN A 19 1.27 4.18 -5.60
CA ASN A 19 2.45 3.34 -5.71
C ASN A 19 2.50 2.54 -7.03
N ARG A 20 1.34 2.29 -7.64
CA ARG A 20 1.25 1.62 -8.94
C ARG A 20 1.74 2.49 -10.11
N ILE A 21 1.93 3.80 -9.89
CA ILE A 21 2.34 4.75 -10.93
C ILE A 21 3.70 4.35 -11.52
N GLN A 22 4.66 3.89 -10.70
CA GLN A 22 5.99 3.49 -11.18
C GLN A 22 5.91 2.31 -12.15
N GLU A 23 5.13 1.28 -11.80
CA GLU A 23 4.95 0.09 -12.64
C GLU A 23 4.29 0.44 -13.98
N GLY A 24 3.22 1.23 -13.96
CA GLY A 24 2.58 1.65 -15.22
C GLY A 24 3.44 2.61 -16.04
N LEU A 25 4.26 3.45 -15.39
CA LEU A 25 5.23 4.29 -16.09
C LEU A 25 6.34 3.44 -16.73
N ALA A 26 6.79 2.38 -16.06
CA ALA A 26 7.76 1.44 -16.62
C ALA A 26 7.20 0.72 -17.86
N VAL A 27 5.93 0.30 -17.82
CA VAL A 27 5.23 -0.24 -19.01
C VAL A 27 5.14 0.80 -20.11
N PHE A 28 4.78 2.05 -19.78
CA PHE A 28 4.75 3.15 -20.74
C PHE A 28 6.11 3.39 -21.40
N ALA A 29 7.18 3.51 -20.60
CA ALA A 29 8.54 3.79 -21.04
C ALA A 29 9.10 2.72 -21.98
N ASN A 30 8.66 1.48 -21.85
CA ASN A 30 9.05 0.35 -22.70
C ASN A 30 8.04 0.07 -23.83
N SER A 31 7.11 0.99 -24.09
CA SER A 31 6.07 0.82 -25.11
C SER A 31 6.27 1.73 -26.31
N SER A 32 5.57 1.43 -27.40
CA SER A 32 5.53 2.29 -28.57
C SER A 32 4.73 3.59 -28.37
N TYR A 33 4.10 3.79 -27.21
CA TYR A 33 3.21 4.93 -26.92
C TYR A 33 3.94 6.18 -26.40
N VAL A 34 5.25 6.10 -26.13
CA VAL A 34 6.05 7.27 -25.70
C VAL A 34 5.92 8.40 -26.72
N GLY A 35 5.61 9.62 -26.25
CA GLY A 35 5.45 10.81 -27.10
C GLY A 35 4.14 10.88 -27.91
N LYS A 36 3.23 9.90 -27.78
CA LYS A 36 1.97 9.87 -28.55
C LYS A 36 0.80 9.24 -27.80
N LEU A 37 0.75 9.40 -26.49
CA LEU A 37 -0.30 8.77 -25.67
C LEU A 37 -1.68 9.44 -25.84
N HIS A 38 -1.73 10.64 -26.42
CA HIS A 38 -2.97 11.27 -26.85
C HIS A 38 -3.58 10.63 -28.10
N GLY A 39 -4.92 10.57 -28.12
CA GLY A 39 -5.71 10.03 -29.22
C GLY A 39 -6.40 8.71 -28.84
N ARG A 40 -7.62 8.51 -29.33
CA ARG A 40 -8.48 7.38 -28.93
C ARG A 40 -7.81 6.02 -29.15
N ASP A 41 -7.17 5.83 -30.30
CA ASP A 41 -6.53 4.55 -30.64
C ASP A 41 -5.32 4.26 -29.76
N HIS A 42 -4.51 5.29 -29.45
CA HIS A 42 -3.37 5.16 -28.55
C HIS A 42 -3.82 4.93 -27.10
N GLU A 43 -4.87 5.62 -26.64
CA GLU A 43 -5.43 5.42 -25.29
C GLU A 43 -6.01 4.00 -25.13
N ILE A 44 -6.74 3.50 -26.11
CA ILE A 44 -7.27 2.12 -26.09
C ILE A 44 -6.12 1.11 -26.16
N GLY A 45 -5.14 1.34 -27.03
CA GLY A 45 -3.98 0.48 -27.18
C GLY A 45 -3.14 0.38 -25.90
N PHE A 46 -2.82 1.52 -25.28
CA PHE A 46 -2.09 1.55 -24.01
C PHE A 46 -2.88 0.91 -22.87
N MET A 47 -4.20 1.11 -22.83
CA MET A 47 -5.06 0.42 -21.86
C MET A 47 -5.00 -1.10 -22.02
N LYS A 48 -5.03 -1.63 -23.25
CA LYS A 48 -4.87 -3.06 -23.50
C LYS A 48 -3.51 -3.55 -23.03
N LEU A 49 -2.44 -2.80 -23.33
CA LEU A 49 -1.09 -3.13 -22.86
C LEU A 49 -1.00 -3.17 -21.33
N LEU A 50 -1.58 -2.20 -20.63
CA LEU A 50 -1.64 -2.21 -19.16
C LEU A 50 -2.39 -3.44 -18.63
N ASN A 51 -3.47 -3.85 -19.31
CA ASN A 51 -4.24 -5.03 -18.93
C ASN A 51 -3.46 -6.34 -19.20
N GLU A 52 -2.79 -6.44 -20.35
CA GLU A 52 -1.92 -7.57 -20.72
C GLU A 52 -0.74 -7.72 -19.75
N LYS A 53 -0.20 -6.61 -19.26
CA LYS A 53 0.88 -6.58 -18.25
C LYS A 53 0.38 -6.77 -16.81
N GLY A 54 -0.91 -6.99 -16.61
CA GLY A 54 -1.51 -7.15 -15.27
C GLY A 54 -1.55 -5.87 -14.43
N ILE A 55 -1.19 -4.71 -15.01
CA ILE A 55 -1.18 -3.42 -14.32
C ILE A 55 -2.60 -2.92 -14.07
N ILE A 56 -3.58 -3.29 -14.89
CA ILE A 56 -5.01 -3.03 -14.64
C ILE A 56 -5.82 -4.31 -14.88
N GLN A 57 -7.04 -4.34 -14.34
CA GLN A 57 -8.02 -5.38 -14.65
C GLN A 57 -9.20 -4.75 -15.40
N ASN A 58 -9.16 -4.83 -16.73
CA ASN A 58 -10.26 -4.42 -17.59
C ASN A 58 -10.94 -5.67 -18.16
N GLU A 59 -11.99 -6.14 -17.49
CA GLU A 59 -12.84 -7.21 -18.03
C GLU A 59 -13.49 -6.75 -19.35
N SER A 60 -13.68 -7.70 -20.28
CA SER A 60 -14.30 -7.42 -21.57
C SER A 60 -15.64 -6.68 -21.39
N GLY A 61 -15.75 -5.48 -21.97
CA GLY A 61 -16.93 -4.62 -21.88
C GLY A 61 -16.98 -3.62 -20.70
N LYS A 62 -15.99 -3.60 -19.79
CA LYS A 62 -15.96 -2.63 -18.67
C LYS A 62 -15.46 -1.23 -19.08
N ASP A 63 -14.39 -1.14 -19.87
CA ASP A 63 -13.92 0.12 -20.46
C ASP A 63 -13.48 -0.10 -21.91
N GLU A 64 -14.28 0.43 -22.85
CA GLU A 64 -13.99 0.43 -24.28
C GLU A 64 -13.48 1.80 -24.77
N SER A 65 -13.41 2.78 -23.86
CA SER A 65 -13.16 4.18 -24.18
C SER A 65 -11.71 4.63 -23.95
N GLY A 66 -10.86 3.76 -23.41
CA GLY A 66 -9.51 4.14 -22.96
C GLY A 66 -9.51 5.05 -21.73
N SER A 67 -10.58 5.03 -20.91
CA SER A 67 -10.68 5.85 -19.69
C SER A 67 -9.54 5.57 -18.72
N HIS A 68 -9.15 4.30 -18.56
CA HIS A 68 -8.01 3.93 -17.74
C HIS A 68 -6.74 4.62 -18.23
N ALA A 69 -6.37 4.47 -19.50
CA ALA A 69 -5.17 5.09 -20.06
C ALA A 69 -5.14 6.62 -19.86
N ARG A 70 -6.28 7.31 -20.03
CA ARG A 70 -6.39 8.75 -19.75
C ARG A 70 -6.08 9.12 -18.30
N LYS A 71 -6.55 8.31 -17.35
CA LYS A 71 -6.28 8.50 -15.90
C LYS A 71 -4.81 8.26 -15.58
N TRP A 72 -4.18 7.26 -16.18
CA TRP A 72 -2.75 6.99 -16.02
C TRP A 72 -1.90 8.12 -16.62
N ARG A 73 -2.19 8.53 -17.87
CA ARG A 73 -1.54 9.69 -18.51
C ARG A 73 -1.63 10.94 -17.63
N LEU A 74 -2.83 11.25 -17.14
CA LEU A 74 -3.03 12.39 -16.24
C LEU A 74 -2.10 12.32 -15.03
N MET A 75 -1.91 11.14 -14.44
CA MET A 75 -1.00 11.02 -13.30
C MET A 75 0.47 11.09 -13.67
N PHE A 76 0.88 10.58 -14.83
CA PHE A 76 2.25 10.76 -15.32
C PHE A 76 2.56 12.24 -15.53
N SER A 77 1.68 12.97 -16.22
CA SER A 77 1.85 14.39 -16.51
C SER A 77 1.82 15.25 -15.25
N LYS A 78 0.84 15.02 -14.37
CA LYS A 78 0.66 15.80 -13.14
C LYS A 78 1.80 15.62 -12.14
N ASN A 79 2.46 14.46 -12.16
CA ASN A 79 3.64 14.24 -11.33
C ASN A 79 4.95 14.66 -11.99
N GLY A 80 4.93 15.12 -13.26
CA GLY A 80 6.13 15.55 -13.96
C GLY A 80 6.93 14.44 -14.63
N PHE A 81 6.41 13.23 -14.71
CA PHE A 81 7.14 12.07 -15.25
C PHE A 81 7.12 12.03 -16.78
N ILE A 82 6.11 12.63 -17.39
CA ILE A 82 6.04 12.90 -18.83
C ILE A 82 5.70 14.37 -19.04
N TYR A 83 6.11 14.94 -20.18
CA TYR A 83 5.78 16.33 -20.48
C TYR A 83 4.26 16.51 -20.61
N PRO A 84 3.63 17.39 -19.81
CA PRO A 84 2.20 17.66 -19.89
C PRO A 84 1.85 18.38 -21.19
N GLN A 85 0.58 18.33 -21.55
CA GLN A 85 0.02 19.17 -22.59
C GLN A 85 -0.01 20.63 -22.10
N VAL A 86 0.68 21.51 -22.82
CA VAL A 86 0.66 22.97 -22.60
C VAL A 86 -0.55 23.57 -23.31
N LYS A 87 -1.37 24.35 -22.59
CA LYS A 87 -2.48 25.09 -23.22
C LYS A 87 -1.92 26.31 -23.93
N LYS A 88 -2.53 26.70 -25.05
CA LYS A 88 -2.12 27.88 -25.85
C LYS A 88 -2.02 29.18 -25.03
N LYS A 89 -2.86 29.33 -24.00
CA LYS A 89 -2.85 30.50 -23.12
C LYS A 89 -1.67 30.53 -22.13
N ASP A 90 -1.05 29.38 -21.89
CA ASP A 90 -0.02 29.19 -20.86
C ASP A 90 1.39 29.26 -21.46
N GLY A 91 1.59 28.88 -22.73
CA GLY A 91 2.87 28.95 -23.44
C GLY A 91 2.94 28.06 -24.68
N ASN A 92 4.15 27.85 -25.22
CA ASN A 92 4.38 26.90 -26.32
C ASN A 92 4.87 25.54 -25.79
N GLN A 93 4.39 24.46 -26.40
CA GLN A 93 4.79 23.10 -26.04
C GLN A 93 6.30 22.87 -26.22
N ALA A 94 6.88 23.42 -27.29
CA ALA A 94 8.30 23.28 -27.60
C ALA A 94 9.23 23.89 -26.53
N ASP A 95 8.74 24.86 -25.75
CA ASP A 95 9.52 25.50 -24.68
C ASP A 95 9.62 24.62 -23.42
N LEU A 96 8.81 23.56 -23.35
CA LEU A 96 8.80 22.60 -22.25
C LEU A 96 9.40 21.26 -22.68
N GLY A 97 8.97 20.73 -23.82
CA GLY A 97 9.35 19.42 -24.36
C GLY A 97 8.21 18.80 -25.16
N SER A 98 8.52 17.76 -25.95
CA SER A 98 7.51 17.05 -26.72
C SER A 98 6.46 16.41 -25.80
N MET A 99 5.18 16.66 -26.09
CA MET A 99 4.07 16.14 -25.29
C MET A 99 4.14 14.61 -25.16
N ASP A 100 3.84 14.09 -23.97
CA ASP A 100 3.90 12.66 -23.62
C ASP A 100 5.28 12.00 -23.69
N GLU A 101 6.38 12.71 -23.98
CA GLU A 101 7.72 12.14 -23.82
C GLU A 101 8.13 12.07 -22.34
N LEU A 102 9.00 11.12 -22.01
CA LEU A 102 9.61 11.01 -20.69
C LEU A 102 10.46 12.25 -20.39
N THR A 103 10.21 12.85 -19.24
CA THR A 103 11.01 13.97 -18.73
C THR A 103 12.32 13.45 -18.12
N PRO A 104 13.32 14.33 -17.88
CA PRO A 104 14.46 13.99 -17.04
C PRO A 104 14.03 13.42 -15.68
N PHE A 105 13.02 14.03 -15.05
CA PHE A 105 12.51 13.58 -13.76
C PHE A 105 11.81 12.21 -13.82
N GLY A 106 11.07 11.93 -14.90
CA GLY A 106 10.47 10.61 -15.13
C GLY A 106 11.50 9.50 -15.25
N LYS A 107 12.67 9.79 -15.84
CA LYS A 107 13.79 8.83 -15.91
C LYS A 107 14.39 8.57 -14.52
N VAL A 108 14.57 9.60 -13.70
CA VAL A 108 15.01 9.46 -12.30
C VAL A 108 14.01 8.61 -11.51
N PHE A 109 12.70 8.86 -11.67
CA PHE A 109 11.67 8.08 -10.99
C PHE A 109 11.65 6.60 -11.39
N LEU A 110 11.98 6.26 -12.64
CA LEU A 110 12.13 4.87 -13.09
C LEU A 110 13.39 4.19 -12.55
N GLN A 111 14.43 4.96 -12.22
CA GLN A 111 15.68 4.47 -11.63
C GLN A 111 15.60 4.30 -10.11
N ALA A 112 14.60 4.89 -9.45
CA ALA A 112 14.39 4.76 -8.01
C ALA A 112 14.03 3.31 -7.63
N ASP A 113 14.97 2.62 -6.99
CA ASP A 113 14.89 1.20 -6.64
C ASP A 113 14.51 0.94 -5.18
N THR A 114 14.61 1.96 -4.31
CA THR A 114 14.15 1.91 -2.91
C THR A 114 12.84 2.66 -2.69
N TYR A 115 12.06 2.25 -1.68
CA TYR A 115 10.81 2.93 -1.33
C TYR A 115 11.02 4.39 -0.89
N PRO A 116 12.03 4.73 -0.04
CA PRO A 116 12.32 6.12 0.28
C PRO A 116 12.67 6.99 -0.93
N ALA A 117 13.40 6.45 -1.93
CA ALA A 117 13.71 7.17 -3.16
C ALA A 117 12.44 7.46 -3.98
N ILE A 118 11.52 6.50 -4.08
CA ILE A 118 10.20 6.69 -4.70
C ILE A 118 9.40 7.77 -3.96
N GLN A 119 9.37 7.72 -2.63
CA GLN A 119 8.67 8.72 -1.81
C GLN A 119 9.24 10.12 -2.04
N GLU A 120 10.56 10.26 -2.14
CA GLU A 120 11.22 11.53 -2.43
C GLU A 120 10.82 12.10 -3.79
N CYS A 121 10.68 11.27 -4.83
CA CYS A 121 10.16 11.72 -6.12
C CYS A 121 8.71 12.26 -5.99
N PHE A 122 7.83 11.58 -5.25
CA PHE A 122 6.48 12.11 -5.00
C PHE A 122 6.51 13.41 -4.19
N LEU A 123 7.41 13.52 -3.21
CA LEU A 123 7.57 14.74 -2.42
C LEU A 123 8.03 15.93 -3.29
N ARG A 124 9.06 15.73 -4.12
CA ARG A 124 9.53 16.71 -5.11
C ARG A 124 8.36 17.19 -5.96
N SER A 125 7.63 16.26 -6.54
CA SER A 125 6.48 16.53 -7.40
C SER A 125 5.37 17.33 -6.72
N MET A 126 4.95 16.89 -5.52
CA MET A 126 3.86 17.51 -4.78
C MET A 126 4.25 18.83 -4.14
N SER A 127 5.54 19.11 -3.95
CA SER A 127 6.03 20.39 -3.44
C SER A 127 5.87 21.55 -4.45
N VAL A 128 5.73 21.23 -5.74
CA VAL A 128 5.57 22.24 -6.80
C VAL A 128 4.21 22.93 -6.71
N GLU A 129 4.22 24.25 -6.80
CA GLU A 129 3.03 25.10 -6.73
C GLU A 129 2.35 25.15 -8.11
N GLN A 130 1.61 24.09 -8.44
CA GLN A 130 0.94 23.89 -9.75
C GLN A 130 -0.59 23.99 -9.70
N PHE A 131 -1.19 24.19 -8.52
CA PHE A 131 -2.65 24.32 -8.37
C PHE A 131 -3.06 25.78 -8.46
N GLN A 132 -3.89 26.13 -9.45
CA GLN A 132 -4.33 27.50 -9.66
C GLN A 132 -5.23 27.97 -8.50
N MET A 133 -4.94 29.16 -7.99
CA MET A 133 -5.73 29.85 -6.97
C MET A 133 -7.04 30.39 -7.56
N PRO A 134 -8.07 30.68 -6.73
CA PRO A 134 -9.34 31.23 -7.19
C PRO A 134 -9.23 32.57 -7.93
N ASP A 135 -8.15 33.33 -7.71
CA ASP A 135 -7.86 34.57 -8.43
C ASP A 135 -7.45 34.35 -9.90
N GLY A 136 -7.16 33.11 -10.29
CA GLY A 136 -6.74 32.75 -11.65
C GLY A 136 -5.31 33.15 -12.02
N ILE A 137 -4.55 33.73 -11.09
CA ILE A 137 -3.21 34.28 -11.32
C ILE A 137 -2.16 33.47 -10.58
N HIS A 138 -2.38 33.22 -9.29
CA HIS A 138 -1.38 32.59 -8.44
C HIS A 138 -1.55 31.07 -8.38
N PHE A 139 -0.53 30.40 -7.87
CA PHE A 139 -0.54 28.95 -7.70
C PHE A 139 -0.12 28.54 -6.28
N PHE A 140 -0.53 27.36 -5.85
CA PHE A 140 -0.12 26.78 -4.57
C PHE A 140 0.14 25.28 -4.68
N SER A 141 0.74 24.72 -3.63
CA SER A 141 0.87 23.28 -3.43
C SER A 141 -0.07 22.84 -2.31
N PRO A 142 -1.01 21.90 -2.57
CA PRO A 142 -1.84 21.32 -1.52
C PRO A 142 -1.02 20.66 -0.40
N LEU A 143 0.13 20.06 -0.72
CA LEU A 143 1.03 19.48 0.26
C LEU A 143 1.59 20.56 1.19
N ARG A 144 2.14 21.65 0.64
CA ARG A 144 2.73 22.75 1.44
C ARG A 144 1.69 23.46 2.31
N TRP A 145 0.49 23.65 1.78
CA TRP A 145 -0.63 24.23 2.53
C TRP A 145 -1.06 23.32 3.69
N LEU A 146 -1.18 22.02 3.44
CA LEU A 146 -1.57 21.07 4.47
C LEU A 146 -0.51 20.96 5.59
N LEU A 147 0.78 21.01 5.24
CA LEU A 147 1.87 21.06 6.23
C LEU A 147 1.74 22.30 7.13
N ALA A 148 1.44 23.47 6.57
CA ALA A 148 1.22 24.68 7.35
C ALA A 148 0.05 24.54 8.34
N ILE A 149 -1.07 23.94 7.92
CA ILE A 149 -2.21 23.64 8.82
C ILE A 149 -1.79 22.70 9.94
N MET A 150 -1.11 21.59 9.62
CA MET A 150 -0.77 20.55 10.58
C MET A 150 0.31 20.99 11.58
N LEU A 151 1.28 21.81 11.16
CA LEU A 151 2.27 22.40 12.06
C LEU A 151 1.65 23.45 12.99
N GLU A 152 0.69 24.25 12.51
CA GLU A 152 -0.01 25.19 13.39
C GLU A 152 -0.92 24.47 14.39
N LEU A 153 -1.55 23.35 13.99
CA LEU A 153 -2.25 22.46 14.93
C LEU A 153 -1.29 21.89 15.99
N GLU A 154 -0.11 21.46 15.58
CA GLU A 154 0.91 20.94 16.49
C GLU A 154 1.38 22.01 17.47
N ARG A 155 1.68 23.22 16.99
CA ARG A 155 2.06 24.35 17.83
C ARG A 155 1.03 24.65 18.93
N ARG A 156 -0.27 24.50 18.61
CA ARG A 156 -1.38 24.78 19.54
C ARG A 156 -1.76 23.61 20.44
N THR A 157 -1.51 22.36 20.02
CA THR A 157 -2.07 21.17 20.70
C THR A 157 -1.03 20.12 21.10
N GLY A 158 0.23 20.28 20.69
CA GLY A 158 1.30 19.29 20.83
C GLY A 158 1.17 18.10 19.88
N SER A 159 0.26 18.15 18.89
CA SER A 159 0.06 17.07 17.92
C SER A 159 -0.31 17.60 16.55
N SER A 160 0.42 17.15 15.53
CA SER A 160 0.13 17.45 14.13
C SER A 160 -1.03 16.61 13.57
N GLN A 161 -1.68 15.78 14.37
CA GLN A 161 -2.72 14.85 13.90
C GLN A 161 -3.85 15.62 13.22
N LEU A 162 -4.41 15.05 12.15
CA LEU A 162 -5.58 15.56 11.45
C LEU A 162 -6.52 14.39 11.11
N SER A 163 -7.73 14.37 11.68
CA SER A 163 -8.68 13.27 11.42
C SER A 163 -9.22 13.29 9.99
N ARG A 164 -9.80 12.17 9.51
CA ARG A 164 -10.42 12.12 8.16
C ARG A 164 -11.48 13.20 7.97
N LEU A 165 -12.30 13.42 9.00
CA LEU A 165 -13.36 14.42 8.94
C LEU A 165 -12.78 15.83 8.88
N GLU A 166 -11.78 16.13 9.70
CA GLU A 166 -11.09 17.43 9.68
C GLU A 166 -10.43 17.68 8.33
N PHE A 167 -9.74 16.68 7.78
CA PHE A 167 -9.18 16.75 6.44
C PHE A 167 -10.26 16.95 5.36
N ALA A 168 -11.36 16.21 5.43
CA ALA A 168 -12.46 16.33 4.48
C ALA A 168 -13.15 17.71 4.55
N LEU A 169 -13.33 18.27 5.74
CA LEU A 169 -14.06 19.52 5.91
C LEU A 169 -13.17 20.75 5.74
N TRP A 170 -11.90 20.68 6.13
CA TRP A 170 -11.01 21.85 6.26
C TRP A 170 -9.61 21.65 5.67
N GLY A 171 -9.14 20.41 5.48
CA GLY A 171 -7.88 20.15 4.79
C GLY A 171 -8.02 20.36 3.28
N HIS A 172 -8.81 19.51 2.62
CA HIS A 172 -8.90 19.49 1.15
C HIS A 172 -9.90 20.47 0.52
N THR A 173 -10.57 21.28 1.32
CA THR A 173 -11.51 22.33 0.88
C THR A 173 -10.97 23.74 1.07
N THR A 174 -9.77 23.88 1.62
CA THR A 174 -9.12 25.17 1.87
C THR A 174 -7.85 25.28 1.04
N ASN A 175 -7.37 26.51 0.91
CA ASN A 175 -6.15 26.87 0.21
C ASN A 175 -5.63 28.20 0.81
N PRO A 176 -4.47 28.71 0.36
CA PRO A 176 -3.88 29.96 0.85
C PRO A 176 -4.73 31.25 0.75
N SER A 177 -5.93 31.23 0.14
CA SER A 177 -6.86 32.36 0.20
C SER A 177 -7.67 32.39 1.51
N CYS A 178 -7.59 31.33 2.31
CA CYS A 178 -8.13 31.28 3.67
C CYS A 178 -7.04 31.70 4.66
N ASP A 179 -7.42 32.39 5.74
CA ASP A 179 -6.49 32.62 6.84
C ASP A 179 -6.14 31.30 7.55
N LEU A 180 -4.84 31.07 7.77
CA LEU A 180 -4.35 29.83 8.37
C LEU A 180 -4.89 29.63 9.80
N ASN A 181 -4.94 30.70 10.60
CA ASN A 181 -5.39 30.63 11.98
C ASN A 181 -6.89 30.33 12.03
N GLU A 182 -7.70 30.98 11.19
CA GLU A 182 -9.14 30.71 11.09
C GLU A 182 -9.43 29.25 10.69
N VAL A 183 -8.66 28.68 9.75
CA VAL A 183 -8.82 27.27 9.36
C VAL A 183 -8.49 26.34 10.53
N VAL A 184 -7.44 26.63 11.28
CA VAL A 184 -7.06 25.85 12.47
C VAL A 184 -8.09 26.01 13.59
N ASP A 185 -8.63 27.21 13.81
CA ASP A 185 -9.71 27.47 14.78
C ASP A 185 -10.94 26.62 14.47
N HIS A 186 -11.33 26.55 13.20
CA HIS A 186 -12.45 25.70 12.77
C HIS A 186 -12.18 24.20 12.97
N ILE A 187 -10.94 23.74 12.82
CA ILE A 187 -10.57 22.34 13.09
C ILE A 187 -10.65 22.06 14.59
N LEU A 188 -10.15 22.95 15.44
CA LEU A 188 -10.18 22.79 16.89
C LEU A 188 -11.62 22.85 17.44
N ASP A 189 -12.43 23.78 16.97
CA ASP A 189 -13.87 23.86 17.28
C ASP A 189 -14.61 22.56 16.86
N LEU A 190 -14.32 22.05 15.66
CA LEU A 190 -14.88 20.77 15.20
C LEU A 190 -14.50 19.61 16.14
N ARG A 191 -13.26 19.57 16.62
CA ARG A 191 -12.79 18.53 17.56
C ARG A 191 -13.56 18.58 18.87
N GLU A 192 -13.71 19.76 19.46
CA GLU A 192 -14.42 19.94 20.73
C GLU A 192 -15.89 19.54 20.59
N ARG A 193 -16.57 20.03 19.55
CA ARG A 193 -17.98 19.70 19.29
C ARG A 193 -18.17 18.22 18.98
N ARG A 194 -17.25 17.59 18.22
CA ARG A 194 -17.30 16.14 17.93
C ARG A 194 -17.10 15.32 19.20
N LYS A 195 -16.19 15.73 20.08
CA LYS A 195 -15.93 15.06 21.37
C LYS A 195 -17.15 15.12 22.30
N ALA A 196 -17.88 16.23 22.29
CA ALA A 196 -19.10 16.41 23.08
C ALA A 196 -20.36 15.77 22.44
N ALA A 197 -20.28 15.31 21.18
CA ALA A 197 -21.44 14.79 20.48
C ALA A 197 -21.85 13.40 21.02
N PRO A 198 -23.15 13.17 21.31
CA PRO A 198 -23.63 11.88 21.81
C PRO A 198 -23.60 10.78 20.73
N ALA A 199 -23.64 11.16 19.45
CA ALA A 199 -23.57 10.25 18.31
C ALA A 199 -22.68 10.86 17.22
N LYS A 200 -21.42 10.44 17.12
CA LYS A 200 -20.45 11.08 16.20
C LYS A 200 -20.85 10.87 14.76
N ARG A 201 -21.46 9.74 14.39
CA ARG A 201 -21.92 9.49 13.01
C ARG A 201 -22.98 10.48 12.55
N LEU A 202 -23.93 10.85 13.41
CA LEU A 202 -24.95 11.84 13.08
C LEU A 202 -24.33 13.24 13.01
N PHE A 203 -23.43 13.54 13.94
CA PHE A 203 -22.66 14.77 13.96
C PHE A 203 -21.84 14.95 12.67
N ASP A 204 -21.01 13.96 12.30
CA ASP A 204 -20.15 13.97 11.12
C ASP A 204 -20.97 14.21 9.83
N LYS A 205 -22.13 13.53 9.70
CA LYS A 205 -23.08 13.77 8.59
C LYS A 205 -23.62 15.20 8.59
N GLY A 206 -23.95 15.73 9.77
CA GLY A 206 -24.44 17.10 9.93
C GLY A 206 -23.39 18.14 9.53
N GLU A 207 -22.14 17.95 9.91
CA GLU A 207 -21.03 18.85 9.56
C GLU A 207 -20.71 18.82 8.06
N ILE A 208 -20.73 17.64 7.43
CA ILE A 208 -20.63 17.52 5.96
C ILE A 208 -21.79 18.24 5.28
N ALA A 209 -23.03 18.06 5.75
CA ALA A 209 -24.19 18.74 5.18
C ALA A 209 -24.10 20.28 5.32
N LYS A 210 -23.56 20.79 6.43
CA LYS A 210 -23.29 22.23 6.60
C LYS A 210 -22.23 22.72 5.62
N ARG A 211 -21.07 22.05 5.55
CA ARG A 211 -19.97 22.44 4.66
C ARG A 211 -20.35 22.33 3.19
N LYS A 212 -21.19 21.34 2.85
CA LYS A 212 -21.77 21.13 1.52
C LYS A 212 -22.57 22.34 1.00
N LYS A 213 -23.13 23.18 1.87
CA LYS A 213 -23.85 24.41 1.43
C LYS A 213 -22.96 25.36 0.63
N SER A 214 -21.65 25.32 0.86
CA SER A 214 -20.66 26.12 0.13
C SER A 214 -20.07 25.41 -1.09
N TYR A 215 -20.45 24.15 -1.36
CA TYR A 215 -19.89 23.32 -2.43
C TYR A 215 -20.96 22.92 -3.43
N ASP A 216 -20.72 23.06 -4.73
CA ASP A 216 -21.74 22.85 -5.77
C ASP A 216 -21.80 21.41 -6.32
N LYS A 217 -20.82 20.55 -6.06
CA LYS A 217 -20.79 19.14 -6.54
C LYS A 217 -21.40 18.17 -5.51
N LYS A 218 -21.23 16.85 -5.63
CA LYS A 218 -21.88 15.84 -4.75
C LYS A 218 -21.32 15.85 -3.32
N ALA A 219 -22.14 15.58 -2.31
CA ALA A 219 -21.69 15.49 -0.92
C ALA A 219 -20.70 14.34 -0.68
N ASP A 220 -20.85 13.22 -1.39
CA ASP A 220 -19.96 12.06 -1.28
C ASP A 220 -18.51 12.40 -1.63
N ASN A 221 -18.29 13.43 -2.46
CA ASN A 221 -16.95 13.90 -2.84
C ASN A 221 -16.06 14.26 -1.64
N PHE A 222 -16.63 14.75 -0.53
CA PHE A 222 -15.88 15.03 0.70
C PHE A 222 -15.17 13.78 1.20
N LEU A 223 -15.86 12.64 1.21
CA LEU A 223 -15.29 11.39 1.73
C LEU A 223 -14.55 10.61 0.64
N ASP A 224 -15.05 10.57 -0.59
CA ASP A 224 -14.44 9.85 -1.70
C ASP A 224 -13.08 10.43 -2.10
N TYR A 225 -12.99 11.76 -2.17
CA TYR A 225 -11.74 12.43 -2.51
C TYR A 225 -10.79 12.53 -1.31
N SER A 226 -11.32 12.50 -0.07
CA SER A 226 -10.45 12.49 1.12
C SER A 226 -9.52 11.29 1.13
N ASP A 227 -10.06 10.08 0.94
CA ASP A 227 -9.27 8.84 0.96
C ASP A 227 -8.18 8.86 -0.11
N MET A 228 -8.58 9.16 -1.35
CA MET A 228 -7.67 9.26 -2.48
C MET A 228 -6.58 10.31 -2.24
N ASN A 229 -6.92 11.54 -1.81
CA ASN A 229 -5.92 12.57 -1.55
C ASN A 229 -4.97 12.15 -0.43
N MET A 230 -5.48 11.58 0.66
CA MET A 230 -4.66 11.12 1.78
C MET A 230 -3.67 10.04 1.35
N ARG A 231 -4.06 9.08 0.49
CA ARG A 231 -3.13 8.09 -0.08
C ARG A 231 -2.00 8.74 -0.88
N TYR A 232 -2.33 9.71 -1.73
CA TYR A 232 -1.34 10.47 -2.50
C TYR A 232 -0.41 11.32 -1.60
N LEU A 233 -0.96 11.98 -0.57
CA LEU A 233 -0.13 12.73 0.36
C LEU A 233 0.82 11.81 1.14
N ARG A 234 0.35 10.63 1.59
CA ARG A 234 1.16 9.65 2.32
C ARG A 234 2.33 9.10 1.50
N ILE A 235 2.18 8.91 0.18
CA ILE A 235 3.29 8.42 -0.64
C ILE A 235 4.46 9.41 -0.71
N SER A 236 4.28 10.68 -0.33
CA SER A 236 5.40 11.61 -0.21
C SER A 236 6.37 11.29 0.94
N GLY A 237 5.99 10.39 1.86
CA GLY A 237 6.76 10.01 3.04
C GLY A 237 6.73 11.03 4.19
N VAL A 238 6.30 12.28 3.95
CA VAL A 238 6.19 13.31 4.99
C VAL A 238 4.94 13.13 5.86
N PHE A 239 3.92 12.44 5.35
CA PHE A 239 2.72 12.09 6.11
C PHE A 239 2.64 10.59 6.35
N GLN A 240 2.17 10.21 7.54
CA GLN A 240 1.79 8.85 7.93
C GLN A 240 0.32 8.84 8.38
N ARG A 241 -0.29 7.66 8.46
CA ARG A 241 -1.66 7.51 8.95
C ARG A 241 -1.68 7.56 10.46
N LYS A 242 -2.75 8.15 10.99
CA LYS A 242 -3.10 8.07 12.41
C LYS A 242 -4.59 7.77 12.52
N GLY A 243 -4.95 6.53 12.84
CA GLY A 243 -6.34 6.07 12.77
C GLY A 243 -6.86 6.15 11.33
N ARG A 244 -7.90 6.95 11.08
CA ARG A 244 -8.37 7.26 9.71
C ARG A 244 -7.83 8.60 9.17
N GLY A 245 -6.99 9.28 9.95
CA GLY A 245 -6.43 10.59 9.66
C GLY A 245 -4.98 10.57 9.16
N LEU A 246 -4.37 11.75 9.09
CA LEU A 246 -2.95 11.98 8.81
C LEU A 246 -2.22 12.48 10.06
N MET A 247 -0.91 12.29 10.08
CA MET A 247 0.06 12.89 10.99
C MET A 247 1.35 13.16 10.22
N ILE A 248 2.11 14.18 10.61
CA ILE A 248 3.45 14.40 10.06
C ILE A 248 4.34 13.27 10.58
N ALA A 249 5.10 12.63 9.68
CA ALA A 249 6.02 11.59 10.07
C ALA A 249 7.13 12.20 10.96
N PRO A 250 7.38 11.68 12.18
CA PRO A 250 8.38 12.24 13.08
C PRO A 250 9.78 12.34 12.46
N ALA A 251 10.18 11.33 11.68
CA ALA A 251 11.45 11.31 10.94
C ALA A 251 11.58 12.38 9.85
N LYS A 252 10.47 13.05 9.48
CA LYS A 252 10.40 14.08 8.43
C LYS A 252 9.93 15.43 8.96
N HIS A 253 9.86 15.61 10.28
CA HIS A 253 9.30 16.80 10.89
C HIS A 253 10.04 18.09 10.49
N VAL A 254 11.37 18.11 10.61
CA VAL A 254 12.20 19.26 10.17
C VAL A 254 12.00 19.56 8.68
N LEU A 255 11.84 18.52 7.85
CA LEU A 255 11.57 18.69 6.41
C LEU A 255 10.17 19.28 6.18
N ALA A 256 9.17 18.86 6.97
CA ALA A 256 7.83 19.43 6.96
C ALA A 256 7.84 20.93 7.27
N GLU A 257 8.60 21.36 8.29
CA GLU A 257 8.77 22.78 8.64
C GLU A 257 9.35 23.59 7.49
N LYS A 258 10.37 23.07 6.81
CA LYS A 258 11.02 23.75 5.67
C LYS A 258 10.14 23.80 4.42
N LEU A 259 9.22 22.87 4.26
CA LEU A 259 8.32 22.80 3.10
C LEU A 259 7.01 23.56 3.30
N ALA A 260 6.57 23.74 4.56
CA ALA A 260 5.30 24.37 4.87
C ALA A 260 5.24 25.80 4.32
N LYS A 261 4.13 26.13 3.66
CA LYS A 261 3.92 27.46 3.08
C LYS A 261 2.44 27.79 3.06
N SER A 262 2.09 28.94 3.64
CA SER A 262 0.71 29.46 3.72
C SER A 262 0.41 30.57 2.72
N THR A 263 1.38 30.95 1.88
CA THR A 263 1.23 31.98 0.85
C THR A 263 1.30 31.37 -0.54
N PRO A 264 0.51 31.86 -1.51
CA PRO A 264 0.60 31.39 -2.87
C PRO A 264 1.89 31.89 -3.55
N ALA A 265 2.33 31.23 -4.62
CA ALA A 265 3.45 31.65 -5.44
C ALA A 265 3.04 32.63 -6.54
N ASN A 266 3.94 33.59 -6.77
CA ASN A 266 3.95 34.44 -7.94
C ASN A 266 4.78 33.73 -9.02
N GLY A 267 4.16 33.34 -10.13
CA GLY A 267 4.85 32.64 -11.20
C GLY A 267 3.89 32.14 -12.27
N SER A 268 4.42 31.78 -13.44
CA SER A 268 3.60 31.15 -14.48
C SER A 268 3.48 29.65 -14.25
N ILE A 269 2.40 29.05 -14.75
CA ILE A 269 2.27 27.57 -14.76
C ILE A 269 3.40 26.90 -15.57
N MET A 270 3.97 27.60 -16.56
CA MET A 270 5.11 27.09 -17.32
C MET A 270 6.37 26.95 -16.46
N ASP A 271 6.61 27.87 -15.52
CA ASP A 271 7.74 27.76 -14.58
C ASP A 271 7.55 26.59 -13.62
N ALA A 272 6.31 26.38 -13.17
CA ALA A 272 5.95 25.20 -12.40
C ALA A 272 6.19 23.91 -13.21
N TYR A 273 5.78 23.86 -14.48
CA TYR A 273 6.03 22.69 -15.34
C TYR A 273 7.52 22.43 -15.60
N ARG A 274 8.33 23.47 -15.84
CA ARG A 274 9.79 23.30 -15.99
C ARG A 274 10.41 22.72 -14.73
N THR A 275 10.07 23.28 -13.57
CA THR A 275 10.53 22.81 -12.26
C THR A 275 10.11 21.36 -12.02
N LEU A 276 8.85 21.05 -12.31
CA LEU A 276 8.26 19.73 -12.14
C LEU A 276 8.93 18.68 -13.05
N CYS A 277 9.16 19.00 -14.34
CA CYS A 277 9.74 18.07 -15.30
C CYS A 277 11.27 17.88 -15.12
N ALA A 278 11.96 18.85 -14.55
CA ALA A 278 13.38 18.74 -14.18
C ALA A 278 13.58 17.94 -12.88
N GLY A 279 12.56 17.91 -12.02
CA GLY A 279 12.65 17.40 -10.65
C GLY A 279 12.85 18.56 -9.69
N ALA A 280 11.80 18.90 -8.94
CA ALA A 280 11.82 20.07 -8.09
C ALA A 280 12.90 19.96 -7.00
N PRO A 281 13.60 21.07 -6.67
CA PRO A 281 14.52 21.06 -5.55
C PRO A 281 13.76 20.85 -4.24
N LEU A 282 14.35 20.10 -3.33
CA LEU A 282 13.89 19.95 -1.95
C LEU A 282 14.87 20.64 -1.00
N PRO A 283 14.42 20.99 0.23
CA PRO A 283 15.33 21.45 1.26
C PRO A 283 16.50 20.49 1.52
N THR A 284 16.34 19.19 1.27
CA THR A 284 17.40 18.17 1.36
C THR A 284 18.52 18.31 0.33
N ASP A 285 18.36 19.13 -0.70
CA ASP A 285 19.40 19.38 -1.70
C ASP A 285 20.40 20.44 -1.21
N ASP A 286 20.06 21.19 -0.15
CA ASP A 286 20.96 22.09 0.55
C ASP A 286 21.80 21.34 1.57
N MET A 287 23.11 21.63 1.60
CA MET A 287 24.08 20.94 2.45
C MET A 287 23.76 21.05 3.94
N GLU A 288 23.48 22.26 4.41
CA GLU A 288 23.29 22.53 5.83
C GLU A 288 21.97 21.93 6.32
N VAL A 289 20.92 22.01 5.50
CA VAL A 289 19.64 21.37 5.78
C VAL A 289 19.76 19.84 5.74
N ALA A 290 20.49 19.27 4.78
CA ALA A 290 20.71 17.84 4.69
C ALA A 290 21.43 17.30 5.94
N LYS A 291 22.48 17.98 6.41
CA LYS A 291 23.18 17.63 7.65
C LYS A 291 22.26 17.71 8.87
N ALA A 292 21.51 18.80 9.02
CA ALA A 292 20.59 18.96 10.14
C ALA A 292 19.53 17.84 10.18
N LEU A 293 19.03 17.40 9.01
CA LEU A 293 18.10 16.29 8.90
C LEU A 293 18.74 14.93 9.26
N LEU A 294 19.99 14.70 8.83
CA LEU A 294 20.72 13.48 9.20
C LEU A 294 20.97 13.42 10.71
N ASP A 295 21.40 14.53 11.32
CA ASP A 295 21.65 14.63 12.76
C ASP A 295 20.39 14.39 13.58
N ASP A 296 19.24 14.92 13.14
CA ASP A 296 17.96 14.66 13.78
C ASP A 296 17.58 13.17 13.70
N LEU A 297 17.73 12.56 12.52
CA LEU A 297 17.46 11.14 12.35
C LEU A 297 18.38 10.27 13.22
N VAL A 298 19.68 10.61 13.32
CA VAL A 298 20.63 9.95 14.23
C VAL A 298 20.18 10.07 15.69
N LYS A 299 19.68 11.23 16.13
CA LYS A 299 19.12 11.38 17.48
C LYS A 299 17.91 10.48 17.70
N GLN A 300 17.01 10.39 16.72
CA GLN A 300 15.84 9.51 16.79
C GLN A 300 16.25 8.03 16.87
N MET A 301 17.24 7.60 16.07
CA MET A 301 17.78 6.23 16.10
C MET A 301 18.37 5.90 17.48
N ASN A 302 19.18 6.81 18.04
CA ASN A 302 19.78 6.64 19.37
C ASN A 302 18.74 6.60 20.49
N ALA A 303 17.73 7.47 20.45
CA ALA A 303 16.65 7.51 21.44
C ALA A 303 15.81 6.22 21.45
N ARG A 304 15.75 5.51 20.31
CA ARG A 304 15.08 4.22 20.16
C ARG A 304 16.00 3.02 20.34
N HIS A 305 17.28 3.24 20.68
CA HIS A 305 18.31 2.20 20.80
C HIS A 305 18.47 1.33 19.54
N ILE A 306 18.30 1.92 18.35
CA ILE A 306 18.46 1.23 17.08
C ILE A 306 19.94 1.29 16.67
N VAL A 307 20.51 0.13 16.33
CA VAL A 307 21.90 0.03 15.85
C VAL A 307 21.97 0.37 14.36
N PHE A 308 22.94 1.19 13.96
CA PHE A 308 23.17 1.57 12.57
C PHE A 308 24.65 1.88 12.32
N ASP A 309 25.05 1.84 11.05
CA ASP A 309 26.36 2.28 10.58
C ASP A 309 26.24 3.04 9.25
N ILE A 310 26.83 4.24 9.25
CA ILE A 310 26.93 5.16 8.11
C ILE A 310 28.36 5.72 7.97
N SER A 311 29.33 5.16 8.71
CA SER A 311 30.71 5.65 8.75
C SER A 311 31.48 5.45 7.43
N ASP A 312 30.93 4.63 6.52
CA ASP A 312 31.45 4.38 5.17
C ASP A 312 31.27 5.56 4.21
N LEU A 313 30.46 6.57 4.58
CA LEU A 313 30.15 7.72 3.72
C LEU A 313 30.91 8.98 4.14
N PRO A 314 31.46 9.77 3.20
CA PRO A 314 32.29 10.92 3.52
C PRO A 314 31.50 12.20 3.88
N PHE A 315 30.19 12.25 3.61
CA PHE A 315 29.28 13.37 3.90
C PHE A 315 29.74 14.74 3.37
N THR A 316 30.44 14.74 2.24
CA THR A 316 30.97 15.96 1.58
C THR A 316 30.01 16.56 0.57
N THR A 317 29.02 15.81 0.12
CA THR A 317 27.96 16.27 -0.80
C THR A 317 26.56 16.04 -0.22
N PRO A 318 25.55 16.83 -0.61
CA PRO A 318 24.16 16.58 -0.20
C PRO A 318 23.66 15.21 -0.66
N ALA A 319 24.16 14.72 -1.81
CA ALA A 319 23.84 13.39 -2.33
C ALA A 319 24.30 12.28 -1.37
N GLU A 320 25.54 12.33 -0.89
CA GLU A 320 26.08 11.38 0.09
C GLU A 320 25.29 11.39 1.40
N ILE A 321 24.95 12.59 1.90
CA ILE A 321 24.14 12.74 3.10
C ILE A 321 22.74 12.15 2.91
N ASN A 322 22.13 12.37 1.74
CA ASN A 322 20.82 11.80 1.41
C ASN A 322 20.86 10.28 1.29
N ILE A 323 21.93 9.69 0.75
CA ILE A 323 22.13 8.23 0.75
C ILE A 323 22.17 7.70 2.20
N ALA A 324 22.94 8.36 3.07
CA ALA A 324 23.02 7.99 4.48
C ALA A 324 21.66 8.07 5.18
N ARG A 325 20.93 9.18 4.97
CA ARG A 325 19.59 9.39 5.49
C ARG A 325 18.62 8.31 5.01
N GLN A 326 18.62 7.99 3.71
CA GLN A 326 17.78 6.93 3.15
C GLN A 326 18.11 5.55 3.75
N ARG A 327 19.39 5.26 4.02
CA ARG A 327 19.81 4.03 4.72
C ARG A 327 19.24 3.98 6.14
N LEU A 328 19.37 5.06 6.91
CA LEU A 328 18.81 5.14 8.26
C LEU A 328 17.27 5.04 8.27
N GLU A 329 16.59 5.68 7.32
CA GLU A 329 15.13 5.56 7.15
C GLU A 329 14.70 4.13 6.85
N SER A 330 15.48 3.41 6.03
CA SER A 330 15.24 1.99 5.76
C SER A 330 15.37 1.14 7.03
N ILE A 331 16.41 1.35 7.84
CA ILE A 331 16.61 0.63 9.11
C ILE A 331 15.46 0.95 10.09
N MET A 332 15.06 2.22 10.19
CA MET A 332 13.93 2.66 11.02
C MET A 332 12.64 1.95 10.59
N SER A 333 12.34 1.95 9.30
CA SER A 333 11.15 1.29 8.75
C SER A 333 11.15 -0.22 8.99
N GLN A 334 12.29 -0.89 8.86
CA GLN A 334 12.44 -2.32 9.18
C GLN A 334 12.23 -2.60 10.67
N THR A 335 12.69 -1.70 11.54
CA THR A 335 12.48 -1.79 13.00
C THR A 335 11.01 -1.61 13.37
N ASP A 336 10.33 -0.66 12.72
CA ASP A 336 8.90 -0.45 12.86
C ASP A 336 8.12 -1.69 12.39
N GLU A 337 8.56 -2.35 11.31
CA GLU A 337 7.94 -3.58 10.81
C GLU A 337 8.07 -4.76 11.77
N ILE A 338 9.21 -4.89 12.45
CA ILE A 338 9.39 -5.88 13.53
C ILE A 338 8.41 -5.58 14.67
N SER A 339 8.31 -4.33 15.09
CA SER A 339 7.37 -3.92 16.14
C SER A 339 5.91 -4.17 15.73
N TYR A 340 5.59 -3.98 14.44
CA TYR A 340 4.29 -4.29 13.87
C TYR A 340 4.02 -5.80 13.89
N ALA A 341 5.01 -6.63 13.57
CA ALA A 341 4.92 -8.10 13.62
C ALA A 341 4.57 -8.60 15.03
N ASP A 342 5.26 -8.10 16.05
CA ASP A 342 5.05 -8.47 17.47
C ASP A 342 3.63 -8.16 17.98
N ALA A 343 2.91 -7.27 17.29
CA ALA A 343 1.53 -6.94 17.62
C ALA A 343 0.51 -7.91 16.97
N GLN A 344 0.87 -8.63 15.92
CA GLN A 344 -0.09 -9.36 15.07
C GLN A 344 -0.79 -10.52 15.79
N CYS A 345 -0.11 -11.21 16.71
CA CYS A 345 -0.72 -12.28 17.52
C CYS A 345 -1.97 -11.78 18.28
N ARG A 346 -1.99 -10.52 18.72
CA ARG A 346 -3.13 -9.90 19.40
C ARG A 346 -4.23 -9.40 18.45
N GLN A 347 -3.95 -9.38 17.15
CA GLN A 347 -4.84 -8.89 16.10
C GLN A 347 -5.48 -10.02 15.27
N TRP A 348 -5.34 -11.28 15.68
CA TRP A 348 -5.83 -12.45 14.93
C TRP A 348 -7.31 -12.35 14.52
N LYS A 349 -8.16 -11.71 15.32
CA LYS A 349 -9.58 -11.48 14.97
C LYS A 349 -9.74 -10.53 13.80
N GLU A 350 -9.00 -9.42 13.80
CA GLU A 350 -9.00 -8.48 12.69
C GLU A 350 -8.41 -9.13 11.44
N ILE A 351 -7.37 -9.95 11.60
CA ILE A 351 -6.79 -10.73 10.50
C ILE A 351 -7.86 -11.64 9.87
N SER A 352 -8.60 -12.38 10.70
CA SER A 352 -9.72 -13.20 10.25
C SER A 352 -10.81 -12.37 9.55
N ASP A 353 -11.14 -11.19 10.08
CA ASP A 353 -12.15 -10.32 9.47
C ASP A 353 -11.74 -9.81 8.09
N TYR A 354 -10.45 -9.52 7.87
CA TYR A 354 -9.91 -9.23 6.54
C TYR A 354 -10.03 -10.44 5.60
N MET A 355 -9.77 -11.67 6.07
CA MET A 355 -10.00 -12.88 5.28
C MET A 355 -11.48 -13.00 4.87
N THR A 356 -12.41 -12.71 5.77
CA THR A 356 -13.85 -12.67 5.45
C THR A 356 -14.19 -11.62 4.39
N LEU A 357 -13.57 -10.44 4.42
CA LEU A 357 -13.76 -9.43 3.38
C LEU A 357 -13.23 -9.94 2.03
N LEU A 358 -12.06 -10.57 2.00
CA LEU A 358 -11.48 -11.15 0.79
C LEU A 358 -12.33 -12.28 0.20
N ILE A 359 -12.87 -13.17 1.03
CA ILE A 359 -13.81 -14.23 0.62
C ILE A 359 -15.05 -13.65 -0.07
N LYS A 360 -15.49 -12.44 0.33
CA LYS A 360 -16.63 -11.72 -0.27
C LYS A 360 -16.26 -10.88 -1.49
N GLY A 361 -14.99 -10.87 -1.91
CA GLY A 361 -14.49 -10.05 -3.02
C GLY A 361 -14.24 -8.58 -2.64
N GLY A 362 -13.86 -8.33 -1.40
CA GLY A 362 -13.58 -7.00 -0.85
C GLY A 362 -14.76 -6.39 -0.08
N GLY A 363 -14.61 -5.13 0.32
CA GLY A 363 -15.63 -4.38 1.08
C GLY A 363 -15.08 -3.79 2.37
N ARG A 364 -15.98 -3.42 3.29
CA ARG A 364 -15.63 -2.78 4.57
C ARG A 364 -16.28 -3.48 5.75
N LYS A 365 -15.61 -3.47 6.89
CA LYS A 365 -16.18 -3.83 8.19
C LYS A 365 -15.94 -2.68 9.17
N GLU A 366 -17.03 -2.15 9.70
CA GLU A 366 -17.02 -1.09 10.73
C GLU A 366 -17.07 -1.77 12.10
N TYR A 367 -16.09 -1.49 12.97
CA TYR A 367 -16.13 -1.92 14.38
C TYR A 367 -16.76 -0.83 15.24
N ASP A 368 -16.32 0.40 15.00
CA ASP A 368 -16.88 1.61 15.58
C ASP A 368 -16.69 2.80 14.62
N GLU A 369 -17.01 4.00 15.08
CA GLU A 369 -16.98 5.23 14.28
C GLU A 369 -15.55 5.61 13.81
N ASP A 370 -14.52 5.19 14.55
CA ASP A 370 -13.12 5.56 14.35
C ASP A 370 -12.25 4.36 13.87
N HIS A 371 -12.71 3.10 14.05
CA HIS A 371 -12.06 1.87 13.59
C HIS A 371 -12.85 1.13 12.50
N VAL A 372 -12.34 1.20 11.27
CA VAL A 372 -12.92 0.55 10.08
C VAL A 372 -11.81 -0.11 9.28
N ILE A 373 -12.01 -1.38 8.94
CA ILE A 373 -11.16 -2.09 7.97
C ILE A 373 -11.82 -2.11 6.60
N GLU A 374 -11.01 -2.03 5.55
CA GLU A 374 -11.46 -1.99 4.16
C GLU A 374 -10.48 -2.77 3.27
N VAL A 375 -11.04 -3.51 2.33
CA VAL A 375 -10.34 -4.17 1.22
C VAL A 375 -10.94 -3.60 -0.08
N PRO A 376 -10.22 -2.71 -0.79
CA PRO A 376 -10.65 -2.23 -2.09
C PRO A 376 -10.76 -3.39 -3.09
N LYS A 377 -11.85 -3.45 -3.86
CA LYS A 377 -12.14 -4.58 -4.75
C LYS A 377 -11.03 -4.82 -5.79
N ASP A 378 -10.47 -3.72 -6.30
CA ASP A 378 -9.38 -3.66 -7.27
C ASP A 378 -7.99 -3.90 -6.68
N GLU A 379 -7.89 -4.05 -5.36
CA GLU A 379 -6.64 -4.31 -4.62
C GLU A 379 -6.68 -5.66 -3.89
N THR A 380 -7.72 -6.48 -4.10
CA THR A 380 -7.89 -7.79 -3.44
C THR A 380 -6.67 -8.73 -3.56
N PRO A 381 -5.93 -8.80 -4.68
CA PRO A 381 -4.72 -9.65 -4.75
C PRO A 381 -3.64 -9.22 -3.75
N ALA A 382 -3.29 -7.93 -3.71
CA ALA A 382 -2.28 -7.40 -2.80
C ALA A 382 -2.70 -7.56 -1.33
N TYR A 383 -3.99 -7.40 -1.05
CA TYR A 383 -4.54 -7.64 0.29
C TYR A 383 -4.55 -9.12 0.69
N LEU A 384 -4.64 -10.05 -0.28
CA LEU A 384 -4.55 -11.48 0.00
C LEU A 384 -3.14 -11.89 0.43
N GLU A 385 -2.11 -11.44 -0.30
CA GLU A 385 -0.71 -11.69 0.09
C GLU A 385 -0.43 -11.09 1.47
N TRP A 386 -0.85 -9.85 1.70
CA TRP A 386 -0.68 -9.15 2.96
C TRP A 386 -1.39 -9.83 4.13
N ILE A 387 -2.60 -10.34 3.91
CA ILE A 387 -3.31 -10.98 5.02
C ILE A 387 -2.70 -12.32 5.40
N MET A 388 -2.18 -13.05 4.42
CA MET A 388 -1.46 -14.31 4.68
C MET A 388 -0.12 -14.05 5.36
N TRP A 389 0.55 -12.94 5.03
CA TRP A 389 1.73 -12.48 5.77
C TRP A 389 1.39 -12.14 7.22
N ARG A 390 0.35 -11.32 7.46
CA ARG A 390 -0.11 -11.02 8.82
C ARG A 390 -0.50 -12.28 9.59
N ALA A 391 -1.11 -13.25 8.94
CA ALA A 391 -1.45 -14.53 9.57
C ALA A 391 -0.19 -15.31 9.98
N ALA A 392 0.85 -15.36 9.14
CA ALA A 392 2.14 -15.93 9.48
C ALA A 392 2.81 -15.19 10.65
N LEU A 393 2.82 -13.86 10.64
CA LEU A 393 3.34 -13.05 11.75
C LEU A 393 2.56 -13.28 13.05
N ALA A 394 1.24 -13.47 12.98
CA ALA A 394 0.44 -13.76 14.15
C ALA A 394 0.75 -15.15 14.75
N ILE A 395 1.07 -16.14 13.91
CA ILE A 395 1.50 -17.48 14.33
C ILE A 395 2.93 -17.45 14.93
N ASP A 396 3.74 -16.49 14.46
CA ASP A 396 5.09 -16.20 14.96
C ASP A 396 6.11 -17.34 14.70
N HIS A 397 7.28 -17.30 15.36
CA HIS A 397 8.36 -18.31 15.33
C HIS A 397 9.19 -18.34 14.04
N MET A 398 9.06 -17.33 13.17
CA MET A 398 9.92 -17.22 11.99
C MET A 398 11.36 -16.86 12.39
N VAL A 399 12.31 -17.54 11.77
CA VAL A 399 13.75 -17.27 11.87
C VAL A 399 14.13 -16.07 11.02
N ASN A 400 13.62 -16.02 9.79
CA ASN A 400 13.80 -14.86 8.91
C ASN A 400 12.94 -13.69 9.38
N LYS A 401 13.39 -12.46 9.09
CA LYS A 401 12.72 -11.24 9.54
C LYS A 401 11.41 -11.03 8.78
N PRO A 402 10.42 -10.33 9.39
CA PRO A 402 9.13 -10.04 8.74
C PRO A 402 9.24 -9.46 7.32
N TYR A 403 10.20 -8.55 7.10
CA TYR A 403 10.46 -7.92 5.81
C TYR A 403 11.19 -8.81 4.79
N GLU A 404 11.81 -9.90 5.22
CA GLU A 404 12.45 -10.89 4.34
C GLU A 404 11.45 -11.95 3.86
N ALA A 405 10.38 -12.16 4.65
CA ALA A 405 9.36 -13.16 4.42
C ALA A 405 8.39 -12.84 3.27
N ARG A 406 8.29 -11.57 2.84
CA ARG A 406 7.30 -11.12 1.84
C ARG A 406 7.91 -10.65 0.52
N GLY A 407 7.19 -10.84 -0.58
CA GLY A 407 7.51 -10.29 -1.91
C GLY A 407 6.85 -8.96 -2.25
N PHE A 408 5.73 -8.62 -1.61
CA PHE A 408 5.00 -7.36 -1.82
C PHE A 408 5.63 -6.17 -1.09
N ARG A 409 5.24 -4.95 -1.45
CA ARG A 409 5.64 -3.71 -0.77
C ARG A 409 4.59 -3.25 0.25
N LEU A 410 5.05 -2.60 1.32
CA LEU A 410 4.21 -1.96 2.34
C LEU A 410 4.37 -0.44 2.26
N ASP A 411 3.31 0.28 2.62
CA ASP A 411 3.41 1.71 2.89
C ASP A 411 3.79 1.96 4.36
N SER A 412 3.95 3.23 4.74
CA SER A 412 4.33 3.64 6.09
C SER A 412 3.34 3.22 7.20
N ASP A 413 2.16 2.72 6.83
CA ASP A 413 1.13 2.26 7.77
C ASP A 413 0.90 0.76 7.69
N PHE A 414 1.87 0.04 7.12
CA PHE A 414 1.85 -1.42 6.96
C PHE A 414 0.63 -1.92 6.18
N LEU A 415 0.11 -1.12 5.24
CA LEU A 415 -0.85 -1.59 4.25
C LEU A 415 -0.15 -2.04 2.96
N PRO A 416 -0.73 -3.01 2.23
CA PRO A 416 -0.17 -3.48 0.98
C PRO A 416 -0.23 -2.40 -0.09
N VAL A 417 0.88 -2.29 -0.80
CA VAL A 417 1.07 -1.31 -1.88
C VAL A 417 0.83 -1.94 -3.24
N SER A 418 1.41 -3.09 -3.49
CA SER A 418 1.35 -3.84 -4.74
C SER A 418 1.42 -5.32 -4.40
N ALA A 419 0.97 -6.19 -5.31
CA ALA A 419 1.27 -7.61 -5.24
C ALA A 419 2.79 -7.87 -5.38
N ALA A 420 3.23 -9.06 -5.04
CA ALA A 420 4.59 -9.52 -5.30
C ALA A 420 4.88 -9.46 -6.81
N ALA A 421 6.09 -9.03 -7.17
CA ALA A 421 6.53 -9.05 -8.56
C ALA A 421 6.72 -10.51 -9.03
N GLY A 422 6.40 -10.78 -10.30
CA GLY A 422 6.56 -12.12 -10.87
C GLY A 422 7.99 -12.65 -10.78
N GLY A 423 8.14 -13.95 -10.51
CA GLY A 423 9.43 -14.66 -10.47
C GLY A 423 9.92 -15.07 -9.08
N ARG A 424 9.24 -14.63 -8.02
CA ARG A 424 9.42 -15.11 -6.64
C ARG A 424 8.04 -15.51 -6.09
N GLY A 425 7.98 -16.50 -5.20
CA GLY A 425 6.73 -16.82 -4.52
C GLY A 425 6.32 -15.76 -3.49
N ASP A 426 5.05 -15.74 -3.11
CA ASP A 426 4.50 -14.62 -2.35
C ASP A 426 5.12 -14.49 -0.95
N LEU A 427 5.17 -15.59 -0.19
CA LEU A 427 5.66 -15.62 1.19
C LEU A 427 6.62 -16.78 1.46
N TYR A 428 7.81 -16.47 1.98
CA TYR A 428 8.80 -17.45 2.45
C TYR A 428 8.91 -17.37 3.98
N CYS A 429 8.19 -18.26 4.67
CA CYS A 429 8.25 -18.34 6.13
C CYS A 429 9.26 -19.42 6.54
N GLU A 430 10.39 -18.99 7.08
CA GLU A 430 11.46 -19.87 7.52
C GLU A 430 11.32 -20.15 9.01
N PHE A 431 11.17 -21.41 9.41
CA PHE A 431 11.14 -21.85 10.81
C PHE A 431 12.41 -22.65 11.14
N GLU A 432 12.64 -22.99 12.41
CA GLU A 432 13.82 -23.75 12.86
C GLU A 432 14.03 -25.02 12.02
N ASP A 433 13.00 -25.88 11.97
CA ASP A 433 13.10 -27.23 11.39
C ASP A 433 12.53 -27.38 9.97
N PHE A 434 11.84 -26.37 9.45
CA PHE A 434 11.16 -26.45 8.14
C PHE A 434 10.90 -25.07 7.53
N THR A 435 10.47 -25.04 6.28
CA THR A 435 10.06 -23.82 5.56
C THR A 435 8.67 -24.01 4.98
N ILE A 436 7.83 -22.98 5.08
CA ILE A 436 6.55 -22.92 4.37
C ILE A 436 6.64 -21.82 3.31
N LEU A 437 6.53 -22.21 2.04
CA LEU A 437 6.30 -21.29 0.94
C LEU A 437 4.79 -21.17 0.72
N THR A 438 4.24 -19.98 0.92
CA THR A 438 2.82 -19.72 0.66
C THR A 438 2.68 -18.96 -0.65
N GLU A 439 1.79 -19.46 -1.51
CA GLU A 439 1.38 -18.84 -2.77
C GLU A 439 -0.12 -18.60 -2.72
N VAL A 440 -0.57 -17.43 -3.17
CA VAL A 440 -1.95 -17.01 -3.04
C VAL A 440 -2.51 -16.51 -4.36
N THR A 441 -3.79 -16.77 -4.62
CA THR A 441 -4.43 -16.24 -5.83
C THR A 441 -5.89 -15.90 -5.63
N MET A 442 -6.31 -14.81 -6.28
CA MET A 442 -7.73 -14.47 -6.44
C MET A 442 -8.35 -15.19 -7.66
N SER A 443 -7.55 -15.84 -8.51
CA SER A 443 -8.03 -16.66 -9.63
C SER A 443 -8.78 -17.88 -9.11
N ALA A 444 -9.89 -18.23 -9.74
CA ALA A 444 -10.81 -19.28 -9.25
C ALA A 444 -11.35 -20.22 -10.33
N SER A 445 -10.96 -20.02 -11.60
CA SER A 445 -11.45 -20.80 -12.76
C SER A 445 -10.33 -21.66 -13.35
N SER A 446 -10.55 -22.30 -14.49
CA SER A 446 -9.50 -23.03 -15.22
C SER A 446 -8.27 -22.18 -15.57
N ARG A 447 -8.40 -20.84 -15.58
CA ARG A 447 -7.25 -19.94 -15.70
C ARG A 447 -6.29 -20.02 -14.51
N GLN A 448 -6.76 -20.46 -13.35
CA GLN A 448 -5.92 -20.71 -12.18
C GLN A 448 -4.80 -21.70 -12.54
N GLU A 449 -5.09 -22.74 -13.31
CA GLU A 449 -4.05 -23.68 -13.72
C GLU A 449 -3.02 -23.06 -14.66
N ALA A 450 -3.50 -22.28 -15.63
CA ALA A 450 -2.61 -21.60 -16.57
C ALA A 450 -1.72 -20.53 -15.88
N MET A 451 -2.22 -19.90 -14.82
CA MET A 451 -1.51 -18.84 -14.11
C MET A 451 -0.61 -19.35 -12.99
N GLU A 452 -1.05 -20.37 -12.26
CA GLU A 452 -0.42 -20.81 -11.00
C GLU A 452 0.25 -22.19 -11.12
N GLY A 453 -0.17 -23.02 -12.07
CA GLY A 453 0.27 -24.41 -12.15
C GLY A 453 1.78 -24.56 -12.30
N GLU A 454 2.39 -23.86 -13.25
CA GLU A 454 3.86 -23.84 -13.41
C GLU A 454 4.57 -22.97 -12.36
N PRO A 455 4.19 -21.69 -12.15
CA PRO A 455 4.98 -20.81 -11.29
C PRO A 455 5.08 -21.30 -9.85
N VAL A 456 3.98 -21.79 -9.27
CA VAL A 456 3.96 -22.32 -7.90
C VAL A 456 4.87 -23.53 -7.77
N ARG A 457 4.83 -24.48 -8.72
CA ARG A 457 5.73 -25.65 -8.68
C ARG A 457 7.19 -25.24 -8.81
N ARG A 458 7.50 -24.31 -9.72
CA ARG A 458 8.86 -23.78 -9.89
C ARG A 458 9.36 -23.11 -8.61
N HIS A 459 8.59 -22.22 -8.00
CA HIS A 459 8.99 -21.52 -6.78
C HIS A 459 9.21 -22.47 -5.59
N VAL A 460 8.37 -23.52 -5.46
CA VAL A 460 8.55 -24.55 -4.43
C VAL A 460 9.78 -25.41 -4.70
N SER A 461 10.04 -25.78 -5.96
CA SER A 461 11.29 -26.44 -6.36
C SER A 461 12.52 -25.59 -6.04
N ASP A 462 12.50 -24.31 -6.41
CA ASP A 462 13.60 -23.36 -6.12
C ASP A 462 13.83 -23.24 -4.60
N ALA A 463 12.77 -23.25 -3.80
CA ALA A 463 12.85 -23.26 -2.35
C ALA A 463 13.48 -24.56 -1.81
N VAL A 464 13.09 -25.72 -2.34
CA VAL A 464 13.71 -27.03 -1.98
C VAL A 464 15.21 -27.02 -2.25
N LEU A 465 15.65 -26.42 -3.35
CA LEU A 465 17.08 -26.29 -3.68
C LEU A 465 17.82 -25.27 -2.78
N LYS A 466 17.11 -24.24 -2.33
CA LYS A 466 17.68 -23.14 -1.51
C LYS A 466 17.86 -23.54 -0.04
N TYR A 467 16.89 -24.23 0.55
CA TYR A 467 16.87 -24.49 2.00
C TYR A 467 17.31 -25.91 2.32
N ASN A 468 18.23 -26.06 3.27
CA ASN A 468 18.67 -27.37 3.76
C ASN A 468 17.71 -27.98 4.82
N LYS A 469 16.39 -27.79 4.62
CA LYS A 469 15.33 -28.27 5.52
C LYS A 469 14.06 -28.58 4.74
N PRO A 470 13.14 -29.40 5.26
CA PRO A 470 11.88 -29.73 4.61
C PRO A 470 11.12 -28.46 4.18
N VAL A 471 10.74 -28.42 2.90
CA VAL A 471 9.93 -27.34 2.32
C VAL A 471 8.53 -27.83 2.05
N TYR A 472 7.56 -27.05 2.50
CA TYR A 472 6.14 -27.27 2.28
C TYR A 472 5.54 -26.11 1.47
N GLY A 473 4.86 -26.44 0.37
CA GLY A 473 4.08 -25.48 -0.40
C GLY A 473 2.65 -25.40 0.14
N LEU A 474 2.20 -24.18 0.46
CA LEU A 474 0.83 -23.89 0.82
C LEU A 474 0.20 -23.00 -0.25
N PHE A 475 -0.78 -23.52 -0.98
CA PHE A 475 -1.47 -22.75 -2.01
C PHE A 475 -2.85 -22.31 -1.51
N ILE A 476 -3.10 -21.00 -1.45
CA ILE A 476 -4.35 -20.42 -0.93
C ILE A 476 -5.12 -19.72 -2.04
N ALA A 477 -6.39 -20.07 -2.22
CA ALA A 477 -7.28 -19.33 -3.13
C ALA A 477 -8.69 -19.19 -2.55
N ILE A 478 -9.51 -18.31 -3.14
CA ILE A 478 -10.94 -18.26 -2.77
C ILE A 478 -11.66 -19.57 -3.15
N ARG A 479 -11.26 -20.17 -4.27
CA ARG A 479 -11.72 -21.48 -4.73
C ARG A 479 -10.58 -22.21 -5.44
N ILE A 480 -10.50 -23.52 -5.23
CA ILE A 480 -9.49 -24.39 -5.87
C ILE A 480 -10.10 -25.08 -7.11
N ASP A 481 -9.58 -24.73 -8.28
CA ASP A 481 -9.89 -25.42 -9.53
C ASP A 481 -9.44 -26.89 -9.46
N THR A 482 -10.20 -27.78 -10.09
CA THR A 482 -9.91 -29.22 -10.03
C THR A 482 -8.61 -29.57 -10.78
N ASN A 483 -8.31 -28.91 -11.89
CA ASN A 483 -7.08 -29.18 -12.64
C ASN A 483 -5.85 -28.68 -11.88
N THR A 484 -5.97 -27.53 -11.20
CA THR A 484 -4.91 -27.04 -10.30
C THR A 484 -4.67 -27.96 -9.12
N ALA A 485 -5.74 -28.47 -8.51
CA ALA A 485 -5.61 -29.51 -7.49
C ALA A 485 -4.91 -30.76 -8.05
N GLU A 486 -5.26 -31.21 -9.26
CA GLU A 486 -4.64 -32.38 -9.89
C GLU A 486 -3.14 -32.18 -10.17
N THR A 487 -2.75 -31.00 -10.65
CA THR A 487 -1.36 -30.63 -10.86
C THR A 487 -0.55 -30.67 -9.56
N PHE A 488 -1.09 -30.14 -8.46
CA PHE A 488 -0.42 -30.16 -7.16
C PHE A 488 -0.46 -31.53 -6.48
N ARG A 489 -1.49 -32.34 -6.76
CA ARG A 489 -1.62 -33.72 -6.29
C ARG A 489 -0.45 -34.57 -6.81
N HIS A 490 -0.17 -34.49 -8.11
CA HIS A 490 1.02 -35.12 -8.70
C HIS A 490 2.30 -34.55 -8.10
N GLY A 491 2.42 -33.22 -8.08
CA GLY A 491 3.53 -32.52 -7.43
C GLY A 491 4.91 -32.88 -7.98
N VAL A 492 5.00 -33.37 -9.22
CA VAL A 492 6.29 -33.72 -9.85
C VAL A 492 6.86 -32.50 -10.57
N TRP A 493 8.15 -32.26 -10.35
CA TRP A 493 8.95 -31.26 -11.05
C TRP A 493 10.32 -31.84 -11.39
N TYR A 494 10.91 -31.42 -12.50
CA TYR A 494 12.28 -31.80 -12.88
C TYR A 494 13.16 -30.55 -12.79
N ALA A 495 14.10 -30.56 -11.85
CA ALA A 495 15.08 -29.49 -11.70
C ALA A 495 16.18 -29.60 -12.77
N LYS A 496 17.16 -28.69 -12.74
CA LYS A 496 18.29 -28.71 -13.69
C LYS A 496 19.00 -30.06 -13.65
N GLY A 497 19.29 -30.63 -14.82
CA GLY A 497 19.91 -31.95 -14.94
C GLY A 497 18.92 -33.12 -14.80
N ASP A 498 17.63 -32.88 -15.06
CA ASP A 498 16.55 -33.87 -15.01
C ASP A 498 16.37 -34.53 -13.63
N GLU A 499 16.76 -33.82 -12.56
CA GLU A 499 16.58 -34.29 -11.19
C GLU A 499 15.10 -34.21 -10.80
N LYS A 500 14.48 -35.38 -10.61
CA LYS A 500 13.07 -35.48 -10.22
C LYS A 500 12.88 -35.05 -8.77
N GLN A 501 12.11 -34.00 -8.56
CA GLN A 501 11.63 -33.55 -7.27
C GLN A 501 10.15 -33.88 -7.08
N ARG A 502 9.80 -34.27 -5.85
CA ARG A 502 8.42 -34.49 -5.43
C ARG A 502 8.01 -33.40 -4.44
N LEU A 503 7.31 -32.40 -4.95
CA LEU A 503 6.91 -31.20 -4.22
C LEU A 503 5.68 -31.48 -3.34
N ASN A 504 5.70 -30.98 -2.11
CA ASN A 504 4.58 -31.11 -1.17
C ASN A 504 3.74 -29.83 -1.19
N ILE A 505 2.86 -29.69 -2.17
CA ILE A 505 2.00 -28.51 -2.36
C ILE A 505 0.58 -28.87 -1.95
N ILE A 506 0.05 -28.20 -0.93
CA ILE A 506 -1.31 -28.44 -0.41
C ILE A 506 -2.21 -27.24 -0.73
N PRO A 507 -3.25 -27.44 -1.56
CA PRO A 507 -4.23 -26.40 -1.84
C PRO A 507 -5.28 -26.31 -0.74
N LEU A 508 -5.43 -25.13 -0.13
CA LEU A 508 -6.54 -24.81 0.78
C LEU A 508 -7.33 -23.63 0.22
N THR A 509 -8.65 -23.66 0.42
CA THR A 509 -9.42 -22.42 0.27
C THR A 509 -9.09 -21.45 1.41
N LEU A 510 -9.21 -20.15 1.15
CA LEU A 510 -9.04 -19.13 2.21
C LEU A 510 -10.02 -19.36 3.37
N ALA A 511 -11.22 -19.88 3.10
CA ALA A 511 -12.20 -20.25 4.13
C ALA A 511 -11.72 -21.43 5.00
N GLN A 512 -11.10 -22.45 4.39
CA GLN A 512 -10.51 -23.57 5.13
C GLN A 512 -9.34 -23.10 6.01
N TYR A 513 -8.44 -22.28 5.44
CA TYR A 513 -7.34 -21.70 6.21
C TYR A 513 -7.86 -20.84 7.37
N GLN A 514 -8.81 -19.93 7.10
CA GLN A 514 -9.45 -19.08 8.12
C GLN A 514 -10.02 -19.91 9.27
N LYS A 515 -10.80 -20.95 8.96
CA LYS A 515 -11.39 -21.85 9.97
C LYS A 515 -10.33 -22.48 10.88
N TYR A 516 -9.24 -22.96 10.30
CA TYR A 516 -8.16 -23.58 11.08
C TYR A 516 -7.37 -22.56 11.88
N PHE A 517 -7.06 -21.41 11.26
CA PHE A 517 -6.41 -20.26 11.91
C PHE A 517 -7.19 -19.82 13.16
N GLU A 518 -8.49 -19.56 13.05
CA GLU A 518 -9.32 -19.20 14.19
C GLU A 518 -9.31 -20.26 15.29
N ALA A 519 -9.40 -21.55 14.93
CA ALA A 519 -9.38 -22.64 15.90
C ALA A 519 -8.06 -22.68 16.70
N MET A 520 -6.92 -22.47 16.04
CA MET A 520 -5.61 -22.41 16.71
C MET A 520 -5.54 -21.29 17.74
N PHE A 521 -5.98 -20.07 17.38
CA PHE A 521 -5.96 -18.92 18.30
C PHE A 521 -6.97 -19.04 19.42
N GLN A 522 -8.19 -19.50 19.14
CA GLN A 522 -9.21 -19.72 20.17
C GLN A 522 -8.77 -20.79 21.18
N ALA A 523 -8.07 -21.84 20.72
CA ALA A 523 -7.50 -22.86 21.59
C ALA A 523 -6.21 -22.42 22.31
N LYS A 524 -5.64 -21.25 21.98
CA LYS A 524 -4.32 -20.78 22.43
C LYS A 524 -3.21 -21.78 22.10
N GLN A 525 -3.26 -22.36 20.91
CA GLN A 525 -2.30 -23.34 20.39
C GLN A 525 -1.82 -22.95 18.98
N ALA A 526 -1.76 -21.65 18.69
CA ALA A 526 -1.16 -21.15 17.46
C ALA A 526 0.35 -21.43 17.48
N ALA A 527 0.78 -22.27 16.55
CA ALA A 527 2.17 -22.66 16.37
C ALA A 527 2.34 -23.16 14.92
N PRO A 528 3.48 -22.91 14.27
CA PRO A 528 3.67 -23.28 12.87
C PRO A 528 3.67 -24.80 12.64
N GLU A 529 4.00 -25.60 13.66
CA GLU A 529 3.94 -27.07 13.62
C GLU A 529 2.52 -27.57 13.35
N ARG A 530 1.49 -26.86 13.82
CA ARG A 530 0.08 -27.21 13.55
C ARG A 530 -0.24 -27.13 12.07
N LEU A 531 0.25 -26.10 11.40
CA LEU A 531 0.07 -25.94 9.96
C LEU A 531 0.86 -27.00 9.20
N ARG A 532 2.10 -27.29 9.61
CA ARG A 532 2.91 -28.38 9.05
C ARG A 532 2.23 -29.75 9.19
N GLU A 533 1.69 -30.05 10.38
CA GLU A 533 0.94 -31.30 10.66
C GLU A 533 -0.28 -31.42 9.76
N LEU A 534 -1.07 -30.34 9.61
CA LEU A 534 -2.21 -30.30 8.71
C LEU A 534 -1.80 -30.55 7.25
N ILE A 535 -0.73 -29.89 6.78
CA ILE A 535 -0.18 -30.08 5.44
C ILE A 535 0.23 -31.54 5.22
N ALA A 536 0.95 -32.14 6.17
CA ALA A 536 1.40 -33.52 6.08
C ALA A 536 0.23 -34.52 6.03
N GLU A 537 -0.82 -34.30 6.82
CA GLU A 537 -2.01 -35.16 6.82
C GLU A 537 -2.79 -35.04 5.52
N CYS A 538 -2.98 -33.82 5.01
CA CYS A 538 -3.57 -33.59 3.69
C CYS A 538 -2.75 -34.24 2.56
N ALA A 539 -1.42 -34.25 2.66
CA ALA A 539 -0.54 -34.85 1.67
C ALA A 539 -0.67 -36.39 1.60
N ALA A 540 -0.95 -37.05 2.73
CA ALA A 540 -0.91 -38.50 2.84
C ALA A 540 -1.92 -39.23 1.92
N ALA A 541 -3.06 -38.60 1.62
CA ALA A 541 -4.10 -39.19 0.79
C ALA A 541 -3.96 -38.89 -0.72
N ARG A 542 -2.99 -38.04 -1.11
CA ARG A 542 -2.93 -37.49 -2.48
C ARG A 542 -2.66 -38.54 -3.56
N ASP A 543 -1.99 -39.63 -3.23
CA ASP A 543 -1.65 -40.72 -4.17
C ASP A 543 -2.79 -41.71 -4.38
N ILE A 544 -3.72 -41.76 -3.42
CA ILE A 544 -4.79 -42.76 -3.38
C ILE A 544 -6.10 -42.19 -3.91
N LEU A 545 -6.27 -40.87 -3.81
CA LEU A 545 -7.47 -40.16 -4.21
C LEU A 545 -7.25 -39.40 -5.52
N GLU A 546 -8.27 -39.34 -6.36
CA GLU A 546 -8.35 -38.39 -7.48
C GLU A 546 -8.61 -36.96 -6.96
N ALA A 547 -8.24 -35.91 -7.70
CA ALA A 547 -8.37 -34.53 -7.24
C ALA A 547 -9.73 -34.13 -6.63
N PRO A 548 -10.91 -34.50 -7.19
CA PRO A 548 -12.19 -34.19 -6.57
C PRO A 548 -12.34 -34.80 -5.16
N ALA A 549 -11.96 -36.07 -5.00
CA ALA A 549 -12.03 -36.77 -3.72
C ALA A 549 -10.97 -36.26 -2.75
N TRP A 550 -9.77 -35.92 -3.24
CA TRP A 550 -8.70 -35.34 -2.44
C TRP A 550 -9.10 -33.97 -1.87
N LYS A 551 -9.77 -33.10 -2.65
CA LYS A 551 -10.30 -31.83 -2.14
C LYS A 551 -11.34 -32.03 -1.03
N LEU A 552 -12.21 -33.02 -1.15
CA LEU A 552 -13.18 -33.35 -0.09
C LEU A 552 -12.48 -33.90 1.16
N TYR A 553 -11.45 -34.71 0.96
CA TYR A 553 -10.61 -35.20 2.06
C TYR A 553 -9.94 -34.04 2.80
N ILE A 554 -9.30 -33.10 2.08
CA ILE A 554 -8.72 -31.88 2.67
C ILE A 554 -9.77 -31.12 3.50
N ASP A 555 -10.96 -30.90 2.97
CA ASP A 555 -12.04 -30.20 3.68
C ASP A 555 -12.45 -30.90 4.99
N THR A 556 -12.55 -32.23 4.94
CA THR A 556 -12.87 -33.07 6.09
C THR A 556 -11.75 -33.02 7.14
N THR A 557 -10.50 -33.14 6.71
CA THR A 557 -9.31 -33.09 7.57
C THR A 557 -9.19 -31.74 8.27
N VAL A 558 -9.29 -30.62 7.53
CA VAL A 558 -9.30 -29.27 8.10
C VAL A 558 -10.40 -29.13 9.14
N SER A 559 -11.61 -29.60 8.82
CA SER A 559 -12.76 -29.54 9.72
C SER A 559 -12.56 -30.36 11.00
N SER A 560 -12.03 -31.57 10.88
CA SER A 560 -11.71 -32.46 12.00
C SER A 560 -10.66 -31.83 12.92
N LYS A 561 -9.54 -31.37 12.36
CA LYS A 561 -8.44 -30.76 13.13
C LYS A 561 -8.86 -29.47 13.83
N ALA A 562 -9.66 -28.63 13.19
CA ALA A 562 -10.22 -27.45 13.83
C ALA A 562 -11.14 -27.81 15.02
N ALA A 563 -11.95 -28.86 14.88
CA ALA A 563 -12.81 -29.36 15.95
C ALA A 563 -11.99 -29.97 17.11
N GLU A 564 -10.94 -30.72 16.82
CA GLU A 564 -10.02 -31.29 17.81
C GLU A 564 -9.35 -30.20 18.67
N LEU A 565 -8.87 -29.12 18.05
CA LEU A 565 -8.30 -27.97 18.76
C LEU A 565 -9.35 -27.32 19.68
N SER A 566 -10.56 -27.15 19.19
CA SER A 566 -11.68 -26.58 19.95
C SER A 566 -12.06 -27.42 21.17
N LEU A 567 -12.05 -28.76 21.04
CA LEU A 567 -12.34 -29.69 22.13
C LEU A 567 -11.22 -29.71 23.19
N ARG A 568 -9.96 -29.70 22.76
CA ARG A 568 -8.79 -29.64 23.67
C ARG A 568 -8.75 -28.31 24.44
N GLY A 569 -9.07 -27.19 23.80
CA GLY A 569 -9.19 -25.88 24.44
C GLY A 569 -10.24 -25.85 25.56
N LYS A 570 -11.39 -26.50 25.37
CA LYS A 570 -12.45 -26.60 26.40
C LYS A 570 -12.01 -27.45 27.60
N LYS A 571 -11.30 -28.56 27.40
CA LYS A 571 -10.81 -29.40 28.51
C LYS A 571 -9.81 -28.66 29.41
N HIS A 572 -8.90 -27.87 28.83
CA HIS A 572 -7.94 -27.06 29.61
C HIS A 572 -8.58 -25.86 30.32
N ALA A 573 -9.67 -25.30 29.78
CA ALA A 573 -10.43 -24.26 30.47
C ALA A 573 -11.14 -24.82 31.71
N VAL A 574 -11.74 -26.02 31.62
CA VAL A 574 -12.46 -26.65 32.74
C VAL A 574 -11.52 -27.10 33.86
N GLN A 575 -10.29 -27.53 33.56
CA GLN A 575 -9.30 -27.89 34.58
C GLN A 575 -8.72 -26.70 35.37
N ARG A 576 -8.86 -25.45 34.89
CA ARG A 576 -8.46 -24.24 35.64
C ARG A 576 -9.53 -23.71 36.61
N PHE A 577 -10.71 -24.33 36.65
CA PHE A 577 -11.83 -23.94 37.51
C PHE A 577 -12.26 -25.05 38.50
N LEU A 578 -11.44 -26.08 38.68
CA LEU A 578 -11.57 -26.99 39.81
C LEU A 578 -10.51 -26.61 40.86
N PRO A 579 -10.90 -26.41 42.13
CA PRO A 579 -10.05 -25.87 43.19
C PRO A 579 -8.82 -26.73 43.50
#